data_AF-W6V346-F1
#
_entry.id   AF-W6V346-F1
#
_cell.length_a   1.000
_cell.length_b   1.000
_cell.length_c   1.000
_cell.angle_alpha   90.00
_cell.angle_beta   90.00
_cell.angle_gamma   90.00
#
_symmetry.space_group_name_H-M   'P 1'
#
loop_
_entity.id
_entity.type
_entity.pdbx_description
1 polymer ?
#
loop_
_entity_poly.entity_id
_entity_poly.type
_entity_poly.pdbx_seq_one_letter_code
_entity_poly.pdbx_strand_id
1 'polypeptide(L)'
;METLTALKVAHMVATVLLLVSALGLAIWVWRTRRNGDATAHARTLQRPRVFIWLVMGLALLSMPFTGWWMVHLVGWPLGQIWLLASSVLYTVAALGWFWLLVRLNRLRKAPAAGNGKFTFALALFSLVCFIAIAGLMGAKPV
;
A
#
# COMPACT_ATOMS: atom_id res chain seq x y z
N MET A 1 10.55 -24.50 12.13
CA MET A 1 9.26 -23.97 12.65
C MET A 1 9.39 -22.51 13.06
N GLU A 2 10.38 -22.15 13.88
CA GLU A 2 10.64 -20.76 14.30
C GLU A 2 10.75 -19.73 13.17
N THR A 3 11.53 -20.02 12.12
CA THR A 3 11.77 -19.10 11.00
C THR A 3 10.50 -18.79 10.19
N LEU A 4 9.66 -19.79 9.94
CA LEU A 4 8.40 -19.63 9.22
C LEU A 4 7.41 -18.76 10.00
N THR A 5 7.32 -18.97 11.31
CA THR A 5 6.46 -18.17 12.19
C THR A 5 6.94 -16.72 12.23
N ALA A 6 8.24 -16.48 12.38
CA ALA A 6 8.82 -15.14 12.36
C ALA A 6 8.54 -14.41 11.03
N LEU A 7 8.68 -15.09 9.88
CA LEU A 7 8.36 -14.52 8.57
C LEU A 7 6.88 -14.20 8.41
N LYS A 8 5.98 -15.08 8.86
CA LYS A 8 4.53 -14.84 8.85
C LYS A 8 4.17 -13.61 9.68
N VAL A 9 4.75 -13.46 10.87
CA VAL A 9 4.54 -12.30 11.73
C VAL A 9 5.09 -11.03 11.06
N ALA A 10 6.32 -11.07 10.53
CA ALA A 10 6.92 -9.93 9.84
C ALA A 10 6.07 -9.47 8.64
N HIS A 11 5.56 -10.42 7.84
CA HIS A 11 4.67 -10.14 6.73
C HIS A 11 3.35 -9.52 7.23
N MET A 12 2.70 -10.10 8.24
CA MET A 12 1.47 -9.52 8.80
C MET A 12 1.68 -8.11 9.35
N VAL A 13 2.77 -7.88 10.09
CA VAL A 13 3.11 -6.55 10.63
C VAL A 13 3.31 -5.54 9.50
N ALA A 14 4.03 -5.90 8.44
CA ALA A 14 4.21 -5.01 7.30
C ALA A 14 2.87 -4.70 6.59
N THR A 15 1.97 -5.67 6.46
CA THR A 15 0.62 -5.44 5.89
C THR A 15 -0.19 -4.48 6.76
N VAL A 16 -0.17 -4.68 8.09
CA VAL A 16 -0.88 -3.79 9.03
C VAL A 16 -0.30 -2.38 8.98
N LEU A 17 1.03 -2.24 8.98
CA LEU A 17 1.71 -0.95 8.87
C LEU A 17 1.33 -0.22 7.57
N LEU A 18 1.28 -0.93 6.45
CA LEU A 18 0.88 -0.38 5.16
C LEU A 18 -0.57 0.17 5.20
N LEU A 19 -1.50 -0.64 5.70
CA LEU A 19 -2.93 -0.28 5.75
C LEU A 19 -3.21 0.85 6.73
N VAL A 20 -2.64 0.79 7.94
CA VAL A 20 -2.79 1.84 8.97
C VAL A 20 -2.19 3.15 8.48
N SER A 21 -1.04 3.12 7.81
CA SER A 21 -0.40 4.30 7.22
C SER A 21 -1.27 4.93 6.13
N ALA A 22 -1.82 4.12 5.22
CA ALA A 22 -2.72 4.59 4.18
C ALA A 22 -4.00 5.22 4.77
N LEU A 23 -4.60 4.56 5.75
CA LEU A 23 -5.80 5.03 6.43
C LEU A 23 -5.53 6.33 7.21
N GLY A 24 -4.40 6.42 7.91
CA GLY A 24 -3.98 7.63 8.62
C GLY A 24 -3.84 8.84 7.69
N LEU A 25 -3.22 8.66 6.52
CA LEU A 25 -3.14 9.72 5.50
C LEU A 25 -4.52 10.10 4.96
N ALA A 26 -5.38 9.12 4.69
CA ALA A 26 -6.73 9.36 4.18
C ALA A 26 -7.60 10.15 5.18
N ILE A 27 -7.62 9.73 6.46
CA ILE A 27 -8.34 10.43 7.54
C ILE A 27 -7.81 11.85 7.71
N TRP A 28 -6.49 12.03 7.67
CA TRP A 28 -5.87 13.35 7.81
C TRP A 28 -6.26 14.28 6.66
N VAL A 29 -6.20 13.80 5.41
CA VAL A 29 -6.62 14.57 4.23
C VAL A 29 -8.10 14.93 4.32
N TRP A 30 -8.96 13.99 4.72
CA TRP A 30 -10.39 14.21 4.88
C TRP A 30 -10.70 15.29 5.93
N ARG A 31 -10.11 15.17 7.13
CA ARG A 31 -10.26 16.17 8.20
C ARG A 31 -9.76 17.55 7.77
N THR A 32 -8.61 17.61 7.11
CA THR A 32 -7.99 18.88 6.67
C THR A 32 -8.83 19.56 5.58
N ARG A 33 -9.41 18.77 4.66
CA ARG A 33 -10.37 19.28 3.67
C ARG A 33 -11.67 19.77 4.29
N ARG A 34 -12.18 19.06 5.31
CA ARG A 34 -13.38 19.50 6.04
C ARG A 34 -13.16 20.86 6.73
N ASN A 35 -11.92 21.17 7.11
CA ASN A 35 -11.52 22.45 7.70
C ASN A 35 -11.25 23.54 6.64
N GLY A 36 -11.57 23.32 5.37
CA GLY A 36 -11.47 24.33 4.30
C GLY A 36 -10.13 24.38 3.56
N ASP A 37 -9.15 23.54 3.93
CA ASP A 37 -7.84 23.54 3.28
C ASP A 37 -7.84 22.67 2.01
N ALA A 38 -8.01 23.32 0.86
CA ALA A 38 -7.96 22.69 -0.45
C ALA A 38 -6.57 22.10 -0.80
N THR A 39 -5.52 22.53 -0.11
CA THR A 39 -4.13 22.09 -0.33
C THR A 39 -3.74 20.83 0.43
N ALA A 40 -4.68 20.23 1.18
CA ALA A 40 -4.46 19.02 1.99
C ALA A 40 -3.68 17.91 1.25
N HIS A 41 -4.00 17.66 -0.02
CA HIS A 41 -3.32 16.64 -0.83
C HIS A 41 -1.83 16.90 -1.00
N ALA A 42 -1.43 18.14 -1.30
CA ALA A 42 -0.02 18.49 -1.52
C ALA A 42 0.81 18.38 -0.23
N ARG A 43 0.16 18.59 0.92
CA ARG A 43 0.78 18.51 2.24
C ARG A 43 1.13 17.07 2.65
N THR A 44 0.54 16.04 2.03
CA THR A 44 0.89 14.63 2.33
C THR A 44 2.36 14.29 2.09
N LEU A 45 3.07 15.04 1.24
CA LEU A 45 4.51 14.90 0.95
C LEU A 45 5.40 15.90 1.69
N GLN A 46 4.88 16.57 2.73
CA GLN A 46 5.66 17.45 3.60
C GLN A 46 6.00 16.73 4.91
N ARG A 47 7.08 17.16 5.58
CA ARG A 47 7.41 16.67 6.93
C ARG A 47 6.27 17.03 7.90
N PRO A 48 5.88 16.14 8.84
CA PRO A 48 6.46 14.83 9.13
C PRO A 48 5.91 13.67 8.28
N ARG A 49 4.90 13.90 7.42
CA ARG A 49 4.13 12.85 6.71
C ARG A 49 4.94 12.07 5.67
N VAL A 50 6.07 12.61 5.20
CA VAL A 50 7.05 11.85 4.39
C VAL A 50 7.47 10.56 5.10
N PHE A 51 7.57 10.57 6.44
CA PHE A 51 7.88 9.36 7.21
C PHE A 51 6.84 8.25 6.99
N ILE A 52 5.55 8.61 6.91
CA ILE A 52 4.48 7.64 6.64
C ILE A 52 4.66 7.01 5.25
N TRP A 53 5.00 7.81 4.24
CA TRP A 53 5.31 7.29 2.90
C TRP A 53 6.55 6.38 2.88
N LEU A 54 7.57 6.68 3.68
CA LEU A 54 8.75 5.83 3.82
C LEU A 54 8.39 4.49 4.48
N VAL A 55 7.60 4.50 5.55
CA VAL A 55 7.09 3.28 6.20
C VAL A 55 6.27 2.46 5.23
N MET A 56 5.36 3.08 4.46
CA MET A 56 4.59 2.38 3.43
C MET A 56 5.48 1.79 2.34
N GLY A 57 6.47 2.55 1.86
CA GLY A 57 7.40 2.07 0.84
C GLY A 57 8.24 0.89 1.32
N LEU A 58 8.72 0.94 2.58
CA LEU A 58 9.46 -0.15 3.20
C LEU A 58 8.58 -1.40 3.40
N ALA A 59 7.34 -1.21 3.87
CA ALA A 59 6.37 -2.28 4.03
C ALA A 59 6.03 -2.94 2.69
N LEU A 60 5.80 -2.15 1.63
CA LEU A 60 5.59 -2.67 0.28
C LEU A 60 6.80 -3.47 -0.17
N LEU A 61 8.01 -2.88 -0.09
CA LEU A 61 9.21 -3.55 -0.57
C LEU A 61 9.48 -4.87 0.15
N SER A 62 9.14 -5.00 1.44
CA SER A 62 9.35 -6.24 2.20
C SER A 62 8.34 -7.35 1.89
N MET A 63 7.13 -7.02 1.39
CA MET A 63 6.07 -7.99 1.03
C MET A 63 6.52 -9.10 0.06
N PRO A 64 7.10 -8.81 -1.11
CA PRO A 64 7.47 -9.85 -2.08
C PRO A 64 8.57 -10.77 -1.54
N PHE A 65 9.55 -10.23 -0.79
CA PHE A 65 10.62 -11.04 -0.21
C PHE A 65 10.09 -11.98 0.87
N THR A 66 9.32 -11.44 1.81
CA THR A 66 8.74 -12.24 2.90
C THR A 66 7.73 -13.26 2.37
N GLY A 67 6.90 -12.88 1.38
CA GLY A 67 5.95 -13.76 0.70
C GLY A 67 6.63 -14.93 -0.03
N TRP A 68 7.63 -14.62 -0.87
CA TRP A 68 8.39 -15.63 -1.60
C TRP A 68 9.12 -16.59 -0.66
N TRP A 69 9.77 -16.07 0.37
CA TRP A 69 10.52 -16.90 1.32
C TRP A 69 9.61 -17.87 2.07
N MET A 70 8.40 -17.43 2.46
CA MET A 70 7.42 -18.33 3.07
C MET A 70 6.99 -19.47 2.13
N VAL A 71 6.69 -19.15 0.86
CA VAL A 71 6.31 -20.16 -0.15
C VAL A 71 7.44 -21.16 -0.39
N HIS A 72 8.69 -20.67 -0.45
CA HIS A 72 9.87 -21.50 -0.61
C HIS A 72 10.08 -22.45 0.58
N LEU A 73 9.97 -21.96 1.82
CA LEU A 73 10.11 -22.79 3.02
C LEU A 73 9.02 -23.84 3.18
N VAL A 74 7.80 -23.56 2.72
CA VAL A 74 6.67 -24.50 2.77
C VAL A 74 6.72 -25.49 1.59
N GLY A 75 7.47 -25.19 0.53
CA GLY A 75 7.56 -26.02 -0.67
C GLY A 75 6.33 -25.92 -1.58
N TRP A 76 5.57 -24.83 -1.49
CA TRP A 76 4.38 -24.64 -2.31
C TRP A 76 4.72 -24.31 -3.77
N PRO A 77 3.97 -24.87 -4.74
CA PRO A 77 4.19 -24.55 -6.15
C PRO A 77 3.82 -23.09 -6.44
N LEU A 78 4.69 -22.37 -7.15
CA LEU A 78 4.45 -20.96 -7.50
C LEU A 78 3.24 -20.76 -8.43
N GLY A 79 2.77 -21.82 -9.09
CA GLY A 79 1.61 -21.81 -9.97
C GLY A 79 0.25 -21.83 -9.28
N GLN A 80 0.19 -21.78 -7.94
CA GLN A 80 -1.10 -21.70 -7.24
C GLN A 80 -1.86 -20.44 -7.64
N ILE A 81 -3.12 -20.58 -8.05
CA ILE A 81 -3.95 -19.49 -8.57
C ILE A 81 -4.05 -18.34 -7.57
N TRP A 82 -4.20 -18.62 -6.27
CA TRP A 82 -4.26 -17.58 -5.25
C TRP A 82 -2.94 -16.80 -5.14
N LEU A 83 -1.80 -17.47 -5.32
CA LEU A 83 -0.49 -16.82 -5.26
C LEU A 83 -0.30 -15.93 -6.50
N LEU A 84 -0.59 -16.44 -7.69
CA LEU A 84 -0.52 -15.69 -8.94
C LEU A 84 -1.47 -14.48 -8.93
N ALA A 85 -2.72 -14.68 -8.52
CA ALA A 85 -3.70 -13.60 -8.40
C ALA A 85 -3.23 -12.53 -7.41
N SER A 86 -2.68 -12.93 -6.26
CA SER A 86 -2.10 -12.01 -5.28
C SER A 86 -0.92 -11.24 -5.85
N SER A 87 -0.02 -11.90 -6.59
CA SER A 87 1.14 -11.26 -7.21
C SER A 87 0.73 -10.23 -8.28
N VAL A 88 -0.26 -10.55 -9.11
CA VAL A 88 -0.77 -9.62 -10.12
C VAL A 88 -1.43 -8.41 -9.46
N LEU A 89 -2.33 -8.63 -8.49
CA LEU A 89 -2.95 -7.55 -7.73
C LEU A 89 -1.90 -6.69 -7.01
N TYR A 90 -0.87 -7.31 -6.44
CA TYR A 90 0.21 -6.62 -5.76
C TYR A 90 0.97 -5.69 -6.71
N THR A 91 1.35 -6.17 -7.91
CA THR A 91 2.04 -5.34 -8.90
C THR A 91 1.17 -4.16 -9.33
N VAL A 92 -0.12 -4.39 -9.60
CA VAL A 92 -1.06 -3.32 -9.97
C VAL A 92 -1.20 -2.29 -8.84
N ALA A 93 -1.33 -2.75 -7.59
CA ALA A 93 -1.44 -1.89 -6.42
C ALA A 93 -0.16 -1.08 -6.17
N ALA A 94 1.01 -1.71 -6.31
CA ALA A 94 2.32 -1.07 -6.15
C ALA A 94 2.55 -0.01 -7.22
N LEU A 95 2.22 -0.29 -8.48
CA LEU A 95 2.27 0.69 -9.57
C LEU A 95 1.29 1.84 -9.34
N GLY A 96 0.08 1.55 -8.87
CA GLY A 96 -0.92 2.57 -8.49
C GLY A 96 -0.43 3.48 -7.37
N TRP A 97 0.16 2.91 -6.33
CA TRP A 97 0.76 3.64 -5.21
C TRP A 97 1.95 4.49 -5.65
N PHE A 98 2.83 3.96 -6.49
CA PHE A 98 3.96 4.70 -7.04
C PHE A 98 3.50 5.87 -7.92
N TRP A 99 2.50 5.63 -8.77
CA TRP A 99 1.91 6.69 -9.59
C TRP A 99 1.25 7.77 -8.72
N LEU A 100 0.56 7.37 -7.65
CA LEU A 100 0.01 8.31 -6.67
C LEU A 100 1.11 9.20 -6.08
N LEU A 101 2.26 8.63 -5.69
CA LEU A 101 3.41 9.38 -5.19
C LEU A 101 3.95 10.39 -6.22
N VAL A 102 4.20 9.96 -7.45
CA VAL A 102 4.69 10.81 -8.53
C VAL A 102 3.73 11.98 -8.75
N ARG A 103 2.43 11.69 -8.73
CA ARG A 103 1.39 12.69 -8.94
C ARG A 103 1.30 13.68 -7.79
N LEU A 104 1.32 13.21 -6.56
CA LEU A 104 1.33 14.10 -5.38
C LEU A 104 2.58 14.99 -5.40
N ASN A 105 3.73 14.46 -5.85
CA ASN A 105 4.96 15.25 -5.97
C ASN A 105 4.85 16.32 -7.06
N ARG A 106 4.20 16.00 -8.19
CA ARG A 106 3.90 16.97 -9.24
C ARG A 106 2.95 18.07 -8.74
N LEU A 107 1.88 17.70 -8.04
CA LEU A 107 0.92 18.64 -7.46
C LEU A 107 1.55 19.57 -6.42
N ARG A 108 2.55 19.08 -5.68
CA ARG A 108 3.34 19.90 -4.76
C ARG A 108 4.17 20.97 -5.49
N LYS A 109 4.75 20.64 -6.66
CA LYS A 109 5.58 21.56 -7.45
C LYS A 109 4.76 22.52 -8.33
N ALA A 110 3.60 22.08 -8.81
CA ALA A 110 2.72 22.86 -9.69
C ALA A 110 1.25 22.69 -9.27
N PRO A 111 0.75 23.49 -8.31
CA PRO A 111 -0.59 23.35 -7.73
C PRO A 111 -1.74 23.59 -8.72
N ALA A 112 -1.50 24.34 -9.81
CA ALA A 112 -2.54 24.86 -10.71
C ALA A 112 -3.14 23.83 -11.70
N ALA A 113 -2.55 22.63 -11.86
CA ALA A 113 -2.89 21.71 -12.97
C ALA A 113 -3.51 20.37 -12.53
N GLY A 114 -4.06 20.29 -11.31
CA GLY A 114 -4.37 19.00 -10.68
C GLY A 114 -5.84 18.63 -10.56
N ASN A 115 -6.30 17.60 -11.28
CA ASN A 115 -7.61 16.99 -10.98
C ASN A 115 -7.55 16.18 -9.66
N GLY A 116 -8.01 16.76 -8.55
CA GLY A 116 -8.03 16.10 -7.24
C GLY A 116 -8.91 14.85 -7.15
N LYS A 117 -9.98 14.75 -7.97
CA LYS A 117 -10.87 13.57 -7.98
C LYS A 117 -10.14 12.33 -8.49
N PHE A 118 -9.36 12.49 -9.57
CA PHE A 118 -8.59 11.37 -10.12
C PHE A 118 -7.44 10.94 -9.17
N THR A 119 -6.85 11.86 -8.38
CA THR A 119 -5.85 11.48 -7.35
C THR A 119 -6.49 10.65 -6.25
N PHE A 120 -7.68 11.05 -5.80
CA PHE A 120 -8.43 10.32 -4.80
C PHE A 120 -8.87 8.95 -5.30
N ALA A 121 -9.37 8.84 -6.54
CA ALA A 121 -9.75 7.57 -7.15
C ALA A 121 -8.55 6.60 -7.22
N LEU A 122 -7.37 7.08 -7.60
CA LEU A 122 -6.14 6.27 -7.64
C LEU A 122 -5.73 5.78 -6.24
N ALA A 123 -5.85 6.62 -5.22
CA ALA A 123 -5.57 6.25 -3.84
C ALA A 123 -6.55 5.19 -3.32
N LEU A 124 -7.85 5.38 -3.59
CA LEU A 124 -8.89 4.43 -3.23
C LEU A 124 -8.69 3.08 -3.95
N PHE A 125 -8.41 3.11 -5.25
CA PHE A 125 -8.14 1.91 -6.04
C PHE A 125 -6.96 1.12 -5.46
N SER A 126 -5.83 1.79 -5.18
CA SER A 126 -4.65 1.15 -4.61
C SER A 126 -4.94 0.52 -3.24
N LEU A 127 -5.69 1.24 -2.38
CA LEU A 127 -6.09 0.73 -1.06
C LEU A 127 -6.97 -0.51 -1.16
N VAL A 128 -7.98 -0.48 -2.05
CA VAL A 128 -8.88 -1.61 -2.29
C VAL A 128 -8.09 -2.83 -2.79
N CYS A 129 -7.13 -2.65 -3.69
CA CYS A 129 -6.26 -3.73 -4.13
C CYS A 129 -5.47 -4.36 -2.97
N PHE A 130 -4.90 -3.56 -2.06
CA PHE A 130 -4.18 -4.11 -0.89
C PHE A 130 -5.10 -4.86 0.07
N ILE A 131 -6.32 -4.37 0.28
CA ILE A 131 -7.33 -5.07 1.09
C ILE A 131 -7.73 -6.39 0.43
N ALA A 132 -7.92 -6.40 -0.89
CA ALA A 132 -8.26 -7.61 -1.64
C ALA A 132 -7.16 -8.67 -1.54
N ILE A 133 -5.88 -8.28 -1.61
CA ILE A 133 -4.74 -9.19 -1.41
C ILE A 133 -4.78 -9.79 0.00
N ALA A 134 -4.99 -8.96 1.03
CA ALA A 134 -5.07 -9.44 2.41
C ALA A 134 -6.22 -10.45 2.60
N GLY A 135 -7.37 -10.21 1.97
CA GLY A 135 -8.50 -11.15 1.96
C GLY A 135 -8.17 -12.47 1.25
N LEU A 136 -7.49 -12.40 0.11
CA LEU A 136 -7.11 -13.58 -0.67
C LEU A 136 -6.13 -14.48 0.10
N MET A 137 -5.21 -13.89 0.87
CA MET A 137 -4.30 -14.65 1.75
C MET A 137 -5.03 -15.36 2.90
N GLY A 138 -6.15 -14.82 3.35
CA GLY A 138 -7.01 -15.45 4.36
C GLY A 138 -7.86 -16.60 3.79
N ALA A 139 -8.26 -16.49 2.52
CA ALA A 139 -9.09 -17.48 1.82
C ALA A 139 -8.29 -18.62 1.16
N LYS A 140 -6.99 -18.75 1.43
CA LYS A 140 -6.14 -19.80 0.87
C LYS A 140 -6.73 -21.19 1.19
N PRO A 141 -6.75 -22.13 0.23
CA PRO A 141 -7.19 -23.50 0.51
C PRO A 141 -6.29 -24.12 1.59
N VAL A 142 -6.92 -24.78 2.56
CA VAL A 142 -6.25 -25.52 3.64
C VAL A 142 -5.49 -26.72 3.12
#